data_AF-A0A9X1XTV4-F1
#
_entry.id   AF-A0A9X1XTV4-F1
#
_cell.length_a   1.000
_cell.length_b   1.000
_cell.length_c   1.000
_cell.angle_alpha   90.00
_cell.angle_beta   90.00
_cell.angle_gamma   90.00
#
_symmetry.space_group_name_H-M   'P 1'
#
loop_
_entity.id
_entity.type
_entity.pdbx_description
1 polymer ?
#
loop_
_entity_poly.entity_id
_entity_poly.type
_entity_poly.pdbx_seq_one_letter_code
_entity_poly.pdbx_strand_id
1 'polypeptide(L)' 'MEKNNTVLTNGLKTKQQISILEKRLQYGDYTTLGAALSCAPDAAKKRFVRGNIEAYNALDRIITNREKVVTDLQNKL' A
#
# COMPACT_ATOMS: atom_id res chain seq x y z
N MET A 1 -27.74 5.32 -15.94
CA MET A 1 -27.15 4.80 -14.69
C MET A 1 -25.64 5.01 -14.76
N GLU A 2 -25.12 6.07 -14.14
CA GLU A 2 -23.68 6.24 -13.98
C GLU A 2 -23.15 5.10 -13.10
N LYS A 3 -22.20 4.31 -13.62
CA LYS A 3 -21.46 3.36 -12.79
C LYS A 3 -20.63 4.19 -11.80
N ASN A 4 -21.01 4.17 -10.53
CA ASN A 4 -20.20 4.70 -9.44
C ASN A 4 -18.87 3.94 -9.38
N ASN A 5 -17.89 4.42 -10.14
CA ASN A 5 -16.53 3.87 -10.29
C ASN A 5 -15.66 4.18 -9.05
N THR A 6 -16.25 4.17 -7.87
CA THR A 6 -15.59 4.57 -6.61
C THR A 6 -14.76 3.45 -5.98
N VAL A 7 -14.84 2.22 -6.51
CA VAL A 7 -14.15 1.03 -6.01
C VAL A 7 -13.07 0.54 -6.99
N LEU A 8 -11.91 0.22 -6.44
CA LEU A 8 -10.76 -0.42 -7.08
C LEU A 8 -10.53 -1.80 -6.43
N THR A 9 -9.56 -2.59 -6.89
CA THR A 9 -9.25 -3.93 -6.30
C THR A 9 -10.41 -4.91 -6.33
N ASN A 10 -11.05 -5.06 -7.50
CA ASN A 10 -12.22 -5.93 -7.68
C ASN A 10 -13.37 -5.60 -6.70
N GLY A 11 -13.51 -4.33 -6.30
CA GLY A 11 -14.57 -3.89 -5.39
C GLY A 11 -14.18 -3.86 -3.91
N LEU A 12 -13.00 -4.36 -3.54
CA LEU A 12 -12.63 -4.54 -2.13
C LEU A 12 -12.09 -3.28 -1.43
N LYS A 13 -11.66 -2.28 -2.19
CA LYS A 13 -11.13 -1.01 -1.67
C LYS A 13 -11.66 0.16 -2.46
N THR A 14 -12.00 1.25 -1.78
CA THR A 14 -12.42 2.48 -2.43
C THR A 14 -11.21 3.29 -2.91
N LYS A 15 -11.44 4.21 -3.85
CA LYS A 15 -10.43 5.18 -4.27
C LYS A 15 -9.91 6.02 -3.10
N GLN A 16 -10.78 6.32 -2.13
CA GLN A 16 -10.42 7.06 -0.91
C GLN A 16 -9.45 6.25 -0.03
N GLN A 17 -9.70 4.94 0.15
CA GLN A 17 -8.82 4.06 0.91
C GLN A 17 -7.43 3.91 0.26
N ILE A 18 -7.36 3.91 -1.07
CA ILE A 18 -6.08 3.92 -1.80
C ILE A 18 -5.37 5.26 -1.64
N SER A 19 -6.09 6.37 -1.80
CA SER A 19 -5.51 7.71 -1.63
C SER A 19 -4.95 7.95 -0.22
N ILE A 20 -5.62 7.44 0.83
CA ILE A 20 -5.11 7.52 2.20
C ILE A 20 -3.78 6.77 2.34
N LEU A 21 -3.69 5.57 1.75
CA LEU A 21 -2.47 4.79 1.79
C LEU A 21 -1.33 5.45 1.00
N GLU A 22 -1.64 6.00 -0.18
CA GLU A 22 -0.67 6.71 -1.02
C GLU A 22 -0.06 7.92 -0.31
N LYS A 23 -0.84 8.64 0.50
CA LYS A 23 -0.35 9.79 1.29
C LYS A 23 0.63 9.38 2.40
N ARG A 24 0.62 8.12 2.83
CA ARG A 24 1.50 7.57 3.88
C ARG A 24 2.79 6.95 3.32
N LEU A 25 2.90 6.82 2.00
CA LEU A 25 4.07 6.26 1.32
C LEU A 25 5.34 7.05 1.67
N GLN A 26 6.41 6.30 1.90
CA GLN A 26 7.76 6.82 2.05
C GLN A 26 8.70 6.16 1.04
N TYR A 27 9.89 6.75 0.91
CA TYR A 27 10.95 6.17 0.11
C TYR A 27 11.30 4.76 0.62
N GLY A 28 11.45 3.80 -0.29
CA GLY A 28 11.77 2.42 0.05
C GLY A 28 10.56 1.50 0.30
N ASP A 29 9.34 2.03 0.51
CA ASP A 29 8.17 1.17 0.76
C ASP A 29 7.89 0.20 -0.41
N TYR A 30 8.04 0.67 -1.66
CA TYR A 30 7.91 -0.21 -2.84
C TYR A 30 9.07 -1.20 -2.98
N THR A 31 10.25 -0.90 -2.44
CA THR A 31 11.36 -1.85 -2.38
C THR A 31 11.01 -3.00 -1.43
N THR A 32 10.51 -2.68 -0.24
CA THR A 32 10.02 -3.67 0.73
C THR A 32 8.84 -4.46 0.18
N LEU A 33 7.92 -3.80 -0.54
CA LEU A 33 6.82 -4.49 -1.22
C LEU A 33 7.32 -5.47 -2.29
N GLY A 34 8.33 -5.08 -3.08
CA GLY A 34 8.98 -5.96 -4.04
C GLY A 34 9.53 -7.22 -3.38
N ALA A 35 10.26 -7.07 -2.28
CA ALA A 35 10.76 -8.19 -1.50
C ALA A 35 9.62 -9.07 -0.96
N ALA A 36 8.57 -8.47 -0.38
CA ALA A 36 7.43 -9.21 0.15
C ALA A 36 6.66 -10.00 -0.93
N LEU A 37 6.57 -9.47 -2.15
CA LEU A 37 5.89 -10.10 -3.28
C LEU A 37 6.83 -10.91 -4.19
N SER A 38 8.09 -11.10 -3.78
CA SER A 38 9.13 -11.79 -4.55
C SER A 38 9.25 -11.27 -6.00
N CYS A 39 9.27 -9.96 -6.18
CA CYS A 39 9.41 -9.32 -7.49
C CYS A 39 10.19 -8.00 -7.43
N ALA A 40 10.56 -7.46 -8.59
CA ALA A 40 11.22 -6.16 -8.66
C ALA A 40 10.32 -5.03 -8.09
N PRO A 41 10.88 -3.98 -7.45
CA PRO A 41 10.10 -2.89 -6.87
C PRO A 41 9.14 -2.22 -7.86
N ASP A 42 9.58 -2.04 -9.12
CA ASP A 42 8.75 -1.50 -10.19
C ASP A 42 7.55 -2.40 -10.54
N ALA A 43 7.73 -3.72 -10.50
CA ALA A 43 6.66 -4.67 -10.74
C ALA A 43 5.62 -4.62 -9.60
N ALA A 44 6.08 -4.53 -8.36
CA ALA A 44 5.24 -4.37 -7.18
C ALA A 44 4.42 -3.07 -7.22
N LYS A 45 5.07 -1.94 -7.54
CA LYS A 45 4.40 -0.65 -7.75
C LYS A 45 3.32 -0.74 -8.82
N LYS A 46 3.63 -1.36 -9.97
CA LYS A 46 2.64 -1.55 -11.05
C LYS A 46 1.46 -2.43 -10.61
N ARG A 47 1.69 -3.46 -9.79
CA ARG A 47 0.60 -4.28 -9.20
C ARG A 47 -0.31 -3.42 -8.32
N PHE A 48 0.27 -2.63 -7.41
CA PHE A 48 -0.49 -1.72 -6.56
C PHE A 48 -1.33 -0.71 -7.36
N VAL A 49 -0.71 -0.01 -8.32
CA VAL A 49 -1.39 1.01 -9.16
C VAL A 49 -2.54 0.40 -9.97
N ARG A 50 -2.42 -0.86 -10.41
CA ARG A 50 -3.49 -1.59 -11.10
C ARG A 50 -4.61 -2.07 -10.17
N GLY A 51 -4.54 -1.75 -8.88
CA GLY A 51 -5.50 -2.20 -7.89
C GLY A 51 -5.40 -3.70 -7.63
N ASN A 52 -4.21 -4.29 -7.62
CA ASN A 52 -4.07 -5.65 -7.11
C ASN A 52 -4.29 -5.66 -5.58
N ILE A 53 -5.24 -6.45 -5.09
CA ILE A 53 -5.63 -6.46 -3.67
C ILE A 53 -4.51 -6.97 -2.75
N GLU A 54 -3.75 -7.98 -3.21
CA GLU A 54 -2.63 -8.53 -2.46
C GLU A 54 -1.54 -7.47 -2.27
N ALA A 55 -1.20 -6.74 -3.33
CA ALA A 55 -0.24 -5.63 -3.27
C ALA A 55 -0.73 -4.49 -2.36
N TYR A 56 -2.03 -4.16 -2.39
CA TYR A 56 -2.61 -3.19 -1.46
C TYR A 56 -2.46 -3.63 0.00
N ASN A 57 -2.91 -4.85 0.32
CA ASN A 57 -2.90 -5.35 1.70
C ASN A 57 -1.47 -5.49 2.24
N ALA A 58 -0.53 -5.96 1.42
CA ALA A 58 0.87 -6.06 1.80
C ALA A 58 1.48 -4.68 2.05
N LEU A 59 1.23 -3.72 1.17
CA LEU A 59 1.75 -2.35 1.30
C LEU A 59 1.18 -1.63 2.53
N ASP A 60 -0.12 -1.78 2.80
CA ASP A 60 -0.76 -1.24 4.02
C ASP A 60 -0.13 -1.81 5.29
N ARG A 61 0.13 -3.12 5.32
CA ARG A 61 0.82 -3.75 6.46
C ARG A 61 2.26 -3.25 6.61
N ILE A 62 2.99 -3.09 5.51
CA ILE A 62 4.36 -2.55 5.51
C ILE A 62 4.38 -1.13 6.10
N ILE A 63 3.54 -0.25 5.57
CA ILE A 63 3.47 1.16 5.98
C ILE A 63 3.04 1.27 7.44
N THR A 64 1.99 0.55 7.83
CA THR A 64 1.49 0.54 9.22
C THR A 64 2.55 0.04 10.20
N ASN A 65 3.28 -1.02 9.87
CA ASN A 65 4.36 -1.52 10.72
C ASN A 65 5.54 -0.55 10.76
N ARG A 66 5.92 0.05 9.63
CA ARG A 66 6.99 1.06 9.59
C ARG A 66 6.64 2.25 10.49
N GLU A 67 5.44 2.81 10.36
CA GLU A 67 4.96 3.91 11.19
C GLU A 67 4.98 3.52 12.67
N LYS A 68 4.45 2.34 13.00
CA LYS A 68 4.48 1.82 14.37
C LYS A 68 5.91 1.73 14.91
N VAL A 69 6.83 1.09 14.19
CA VAL A 69 8.23 0.96 14.61
C VAL A 69 8.89 2.33 14.77
N VAL A 70 8.66 3.28 13.86
CA VAL A 70 9.19 4.64 13.98
C VAL A 70 8.64 5.32 15.23
N THR A 71 7.34 5.23 15.49
CA THR A 71 6.71 5.77 16.70
C THR A 71 7.27 5.11 17.96
N ASP A 72 7.41 3.78 17.98
CA ASP A 72 8.00 3.05 19.11
C ASP A 72 9.44 3.52 19.38
N LEU A 73 10.25 3.71 18.33
CA LEU A 73 11.62 4.23 18.44
C LEU A 73 11.69 5.69 18.90
N GLN A 74 10.78 6.55 18.41
CA GLN A 74 10.69 7.96 18.85
C GLN A 74 10.24 8.07 20.29
N ASN A 75 9.32 7.19 20.70
CA ASN A 75 8.87 7.04 22.08
C ASN A 75 9.84 6.20 22.94
N LYS A 76 11.00 5.83 22.36
CA LYS A 76 12.19 5.18 22.93
C LYS A 76 12.17 3.68 23.21
N LEU A 77 11.07 2.94 23.02
CA LEU A 77 10.71 1.86 23.96
C LEU A 77 10.46 2.43 25.36
#